data_AF-A0A8C1NIB6-F1
#
_entry.id   AF-A0A8C1NIB6-F1
#
_cell.length_a   1.000
_cell.length_b   1.000
_cell.length_c   1.000
_cell.angle_alpha   90.00
_cell.angle_beta   90.00
_cell.angle_gamma   90.00
#
_symmetry.space_group_name_H-M   'P 1'
#
loop_
_entity.id
_entity.type
_entity.pdbx_description
1 polymer ?
#
loop_
_entity_poly.entity_id
_entity_poly.type
_entity_poly.pdbx_seq_one_letter_code
_entity_poly.pdbx_strand_id
1 'polypeptide(L)'
;LHWVPAYSVNICECCCYYSGDPTHITESCYQLFLVHLQQMEGLGPGVVAAVGELSQEQGQQALVEGCLQTLDPGPCQEYVVKWYFDPKANSCAQFWFGGCQGNKNQFDSQEACRKSCVKM
;
A
#
# COMPACT_ATOMS: atom_id res chain seq x y z
N LEU A 1 16.16 32.18 -26.55
CA LEU A 1 16.65 30.79 -26.73
C LEU A 1 17.39 30.45 -25.42
N HIS A 2 16.88 29.75 -24.43
CA HIS A 2 15.88 28.68 -24.31
C HIS A 2 15.18 28.87 -22.95
N TRP A 3 13.89 28.57 -22.87
CA TRP A 3 13.12 28.54 -21.63
C TRP A 3 13.42 27.25 -20.85
N VAL A 4 13.71 27.36 -19.55
CA VAL A 4 13.47 26.27 -18.58
C VAL A 4 12.67 26.86 -17.42
N PRO A 5 11.45 26.39 -17.13
CA PRO A 5 10.67 26.89 -16.00
C PRO A 5 11.19 26.23 -14.71
N ALA A 6 11.89 26.99 -13.86
CA ALA A 6 12.22 26.53 -12.51
C ALA A 6 11.03 26.80 -11.56
N TYR A 7 9.97 26.00 -11.71
CA TYR A 7 9.00 25.77 -10.62
C TYR A 7 9.64 24.85 -9.56
N SER A 8 10.85 25.21 -9.12
CA SER A 8 11.69 24.47 -8.18
C SER A 8 12.86 25.35 -7.78
N VAL A 9 12.61 26.41 -7.01
CA VAL A 9 13.65 26.98 -6.16
C VAL A 9 12.98 27.29 -4.83
N ASN A 10 13.13 26.37 -3.88
CA ASN A 10 12.67 26.55 -2.53
C ASN A 10 13.34 27.82 -1.97
N ILE A 11 12.54 28.73 -1.44
CA ILE A 11 12.98 29.95 -0.76
C ILE A 11 14.05 29.68 0.31
N CYS A 12 14.15 28.44 0.81
CA CYS A 12 15.17 27.98 1.76
C CYS A 12 16.62 28.00 1.24
N GLU A 13 16.87 27.97 -0.08
CA GLU A 13 18.25 27.98 -0.59
C GLU A 13 18.87 29.39 -0.67
N CYS A 14 18.06 30.45 -0.79
CA CYS A 14 18.60 31.80 -0.98
C CYS A 14 19.24 32.40 0.29
N CYS A 15 18.80 32.02 1.48
CA CYS A 15 19.34 32.60 2.73
C CYS A 15 20.64 31.93 3.19
N CYS A 16 20.84 30.64 2.94
CA CYS A 16 22.09 29.96 3.30
C CYS A 16 23.25 30.30 2.36
N TYR A 17 22.95 30.61 1.09
CA TYR A 17 23.99 30.79 0.06
C TYR A 17 24.84 32.06 0.24
N TYR A 18 24.31 33.13 0.86
CA TYR A 18 25.02 34.42 0.90
C TYR A 18 25.82 34.72 2.16
N SER A 19 25.73 33.93 3.24
CA SER A 19 26.41 34.25 4.51
C SER A 19 27.33 33.16 5.07
N GLY A 20 27.29 31.92 4.59
CA GLY A 20 28.31 30.91 4.92
C GLY A 20 28.50 30.57 6.42
N ASP A 21 27.58 30.97 7.31
CA ASP A 21 27.70 30.73 8.75
C ASP A 21 26.34 30.34 9.37
N PRO A 22 26.18 29.14 9.96
CA PRO A 22 24.91 28.63 10.47
C PRO A 22 24.48 29.19 11.83
N THR A 23 25.25 30.10 12.45
CA THR A 23 25.02 30.53 13.84
C THR A 23 24.27 31.86 14.00
N HIS A 24 23.89 32.53 12.91
CA HIS A 24 23.33 33.89 12.97
C HIS A 24 21.96 34.00 12.27
N ILE A 25 20.94 33.35 12.83
CA ILE A 25 19.55 33.59 12.47
C ILE A 25 19.11 34.87 13.18
N THR A 26 19.00 35.98 12.45
CA THR A 26 18.45 37.24 13.01
C THR A 26 17.01 37.04 13.46
N GLU A 27 16.58 37.73 14.52
CA GLU A 27 15.19 37.73 15.09
C GLU A 27 14.08 37.79 14.02
N SER A 28 14.34 38.44 12.87
CA SER A 28 13.42 38.51 11.73
C SER A 28 13.09 37.14 11.08
N CYS A 29 14.02 36.17 11.09
CA CYS A 29 13.81 34.83 10.54
C CYS A 29 13.03 33.91 11.50
N TYR A 30 13.24 34.06 12.81
CA TYR A 30 12.48 33.30 13.81
C TYR A 30 11.01 33.75 13.82
N GLN A 31 10.74 35.05 13.67
CA GLN A 31 9.38 35.57 13.55
C GLN A 31 8.68 35.07 12.28
N LEU A 32 9.38 34.97 11.14
CA LEU A 32 8.84 34.36 9.92
C LEU A 32 8.57 32.85 10.07
N PHE A 33 9.44 32.12 10.78
CA PHE A 33 9.24 30.70 11.11
C PHE A 33 8.00 30.47 12.00
N LEU A 34 7.78 31.33 12.98
CA LEU A 34 6.61 31.27 13.87
C LEU A 34 5.30 31.63 13.14
N VAL A 35 5.30 32.65 12.27
CA VAL A 35 4.13 32.96 11.43
C VAL A 35 3.80 31.78 10.50
N HIS A 36 4.81 31.04 10.01
CA HIS A 36 4.57 29.85 9.21
C HIS A 36 4.01 28.67 10.01
N LEU A 37 4.44 28.48 11.27
CA LEU A 37 3.88 27.48 12.18
C LEU A 37 2.42 27.77 12.56
N GLN A 38 2.02 29.04 12.63
CA GLN A 38 0.64 29.45 12.98
C GLN A 38 -0.40 29.31 11.84
N GLN A 39 -0.01 28.89 10.65
CA GLN A 39 -0.96 28.60 9.54
C GLN A 39 -1.21 27.11 9.27
N MET A 40 -0.65 26.21 10.11
CA MET A 40 -0.93 24.76 10.02
C MET A 40 -1.97 24.25 11.04
N GLU A 41 -2.60 25.14 11.82
CA GLU A 41 -3.74 24.82 12.70
C GLU A 41 -5.09 25.14 12.00
N GLY A 42 -5.12 25.00 10.67
CA GLY A 42 -6.26 25.35 9.82
C GLY A 42 -6.96 24.18 9.13
N LEU A 43 -6.61 22.93 9.47
CA LEU A 43 -7.33 21.75 8.97
C LEU A 43 -8.39 21.37 10.00
N GLY A 44 -9.57 21.97 9.84
CA GLY A 44 -10.76 21.65 10.62
C GLY A 44 -11.16 20.17 10.54
N PRO A 45 -12.23 19.78 11.25
CA PRO A 45 -12.65 18.38 11.47
C PRO A 45 -13.03 17.57 10.21
N GLY A 46 -12.83 18.10 9.00
CA GLY A 46 -13.11 17.43 7.73
C GLY A 46 -11.94 16.65 7.12
N VAL A 47 -10.67 16.94 7.48
CA VAL A 47 -9.51 16.22 6.90
C VAL A 47 -9.22 14.90 7.61
N VAL A 48 -9.55 14.79 8.89
CA VAL A 48 -9.46 13.52 9.63
C VAL A 48 -10.40 12.44 9.08
N ALA A 49 -11.39 12.80 8.28
CA ALA A 49 -12.24 11.84 7.57
C ALA A 49 -11.56 11.26 6.30
N ALA A 50 -10.62 11.96 5.67
CA ALA A 50 -10.02 11.50 4.40
C ALA A 50 -8.71 10.71 4.60
N VAL A 51 -8.02 10.85 5.74
CA VAL A 51 -6.79 10.10 6.05
C VAL A 51 -7.00 8.85 6.91
N GLY A 52 -8.27 8.53 7.23
CA GLY A 52 -8.67 7.33 7.98
C GLY A 52 -8.99 6.09 7.13
N GLU A 53 -8.95 6.17 5.80
CA GLU A 53 -9.51 5.12 4.92
C GLU A 53 -8.50 4.37 4.03
N LEU A 54 -7.19 4.63 4.14
CA LEU A 54 -6.16 3.87 3.40
C LEU A 54 -5.52 2.73 4.19
N SER A 55 -6.15 2.29 5.29
CA SER A 55 -5.66 1.20 6.13
C SER A 55 -6.58 -0.05 6.16
N GLN A 56 -7.70 -0.06 5.42
CA GLN A 56 -8.67 -1.16 5.48
C GLN A 56 -9.17 -1.67 4.12
N GLU A 57 -8.42 -1.50 3.03
CA GLU A 57 -8.76 -2.13 1.72
C GLU A 57 -7.80 -3.26 1.29
N GLN A 58 -6.71 -3.48 2.03
CA GLN A 58 -5.68 -4.49 1.68
C GLN A 58 -5.94 -5.89 2.27
N GLY A 59 -7.00 -6.07 3.07
CA GLY A 59 -7.39 -7.39 3.61
C GLY A 59 -8.37 -8.16 2.72
N GLN A 60 -9.20 -7.44 1.94
CA GLN A 60 -10.27 -8.04 1.15
C GLN A 60 -9.80 -8.41 -0.28
N GLN A 61 -8.91 -7.61 -0.87
CA GLN A 61 -8.41 -7.83 -2.24
C GLN A 61 -7.37 -8.95 -2.35
N ALA A 62 -6.58 -9.20 -1.30
CA ALA A 62 -5.59 -10.28 -1.28
C ALA A 62 -6.23 -11.69 -1.26
N LEU A 63 -7.43 -11.82 -0.67
CA LEU A 63 -8.19 -13.08 -0.67
C LEU A 63 -8.74 -13.39 -2.07
N VAL A 64 -9.20 -12.36 -2.78
CA VAL A 64 -9.75 -12.49 -4.15
C VAL A 64 -8.66 -12.72 -5.18
N GLU A 65 -7.48 -12.09 -5.00
CA GLU A 65 -6.34 -12.28 -5.90
C GLU A 65 -5.86 -13.74 -5.94
N GLY A 66 -5.89 -14.43 -4.80
CA GLY A 66 -5.55 -15.85 -4.73
C GLY A 66 -6.50 -16.74 -5.54
N CYS A 67 -7.79 -16.44 -5.54
CA CYS A 67 -8.81 -17.26 -6.20
C CYS A 67 -8.64 -17.36 -7.72
N LEU A 68 -8.05 -16.36 -8.38
CA LEU A 68 -7.88 -16.33 -9.83
C LEU A 68 -6.58 -16.98 -10.30
N GLN A 69 -5.72 -17.39 -9.36
CA GLN A 69 -4.46 -18.06 -9.70
C GLN A 69 -4.72 -19.49 -10.17
N THR A 70 -3.86 -20.00 -11.04
CA THR A 70 -3.93 -21.41 -11.49
C THR A 70 -3.64 -22.35 -10.33
N LEU A 71 -4.11 -23.59 -10.35
CA LEU A 71 -3.66 -24.56 -9.34
C LEU A 71 -2.14 -24.77 -9.47
N ASP A 72 -1.43 -24.86 -8.35
CA ASP A 72 0.02 -25.09 -8.31
C ASP A 72 0.36 -26.13 -7.24
N PRO A 73 0.72 -27.37 -7.64
CA PRO A 73 1.14 -28.42 -6.71
C PRO A 73 2.46 -28.13 -6.00
N GLY A 74 3.28 -27.22 -6.52
CA GLY A 74 4.67 -27.06 -6.08
C GLY A 74 5.58 -28.24 -6.46
N PRO A 75 6.89 -28.14 -6.21
CA PRO A 75 7.88 -29.14 -6.63
C PRO A 75 8.08 -30.29 -5.61
N CYS A 76 7.58 -30.15 -4.39
CA CYS A 76 7.75 -31.17 -3.34
C CYS A 76 6.83 -32.38 -3.54
N GLN A 77 7.11 -33.47 -2.82
CA GLN A 77 6.42 -34.78 -2.97
C GLN A 77 5.69 -35.24 -1.70
N GLU A 78 5.42 -34.32 -0.77
CA GLU A 78 4.63 -34.58 0.43
C GLU A 78 3.15 -34.34 0.09
N TYR A 79 2.56 -35.28 -0.64
CA TYR A 79 1.21 -35.13 -1.19
C TYR A 79 0.15 -35.01 -0.11
N VAL A 80 -0.44 -33.82 -0.01
CA VAL A 80 -1.56 -33.52 0.87
C VAL A 80 -2.76 -33.04 0.06
N VAL A 81 -3.96 -33.46 0.44
CA VAL A 81 -5.19 -33.00 -0.20
C VAL A 81 -5.47 -31.56 0.24
N LYS A 82 -5.62 -30.67 -0.75
CA LYS A 82 -6.04 -29.28 -0.56
C LYS A 82 -7.16 -28.94 -1.51
N TRP A 83 -7.82 -27.83 -1.26
CA TRP A 83 -8.90 -27.29 -2.09
C TRP A 83 -8.39 -26.09 -2.88
N TYR A 84 -8.81 -25.97 -4.14
CA TYR A 84 -8.58 -24.80 -4.97
C TYR A 84 -9.89 -24.36 -5.63
N PHE A 85 -9.97 -23.11 -6.05
CA PHE A 85 -11.08 -22.57 -6.79
C PHE A 85 -10.83 -22.72 -8.30
N ASP A 86 -11.77 -23.37 -8.99
CA ASP A 86 -11.80 -23.41 -10.45
C ASP A 86 -12.73 -22.29 -10.98
N PRO A 87 -12.19 -21.23 -11.59
CA PRO A 87 -12.99 -20.14 -12.14
C PRO A 87 -13.83 -20.57 -13.35
N LYS A 88 -13.48 -21.66 -14.04
CA LYS A 88 -14.25 -22.17 -15.20
C LYS A 88 -15.51 -22.88 -14.73
N ALA A 89 -15.38 -23.71 -13.70
CA ALA A 89 -16.50 -24.40 -13.06
C ALA A 89 -17.23 -23.52 -12.04
N ASN A 90 -16.67 -22.35 -11.71
CA ASN A 90 -17.11 -21.46 -10.63
C ASN A 90 -17.33 -22.22 -9.31
N SER A 91 -16.43 -23.16 -8.99
CA SER A 91 -16.58 -24.07 -7.86
C SER A 91 -15.24 -24.47 -7.26
N CYS A 92 -15.27 -24.98 -6.02
CA CYS A 92 -14.09 -25.45 -5.33
C CYS A 92 -13.90 -26.96 -5.53
N ALA A 93 -12.69 -27.36 -5.93
CA ALA A 93 -12.33 -28.76 -6.17
C ALA A 93 -11.06 -29.14 -5.39
N GLN A 94 -10.84 -30.44 -5.21
CA GLN A 94 -9.65 -30.97 -4.54
C GLN A 94 -8.48 -31.14 -5.51
N PHE A 95 -7.26 -30.94 -5.01
CA PHE A 95 -6.03 -31.26 -5.71
C PHE A 95 -4.96 -31.76 -4.74
N TRP A 96 -3.92 -32.40 -5.29
CA TRP A 96 -2.75 -32.83 -4.54
C TRP A 96 -1.72 -31.71 -4.49
N PHE A 97 -1.48 -31.17 -3.31
CA PHE A 97 -0.39 -30.23 -3.05
C PHE A 97 0.85 -30.99 -2.58
N GLY A 98 2.00 -30.68 -3.14
CA GLY A 98 3.28 -31.34 -2.86
C GLY A 98 3.90 -31.00 -1.50
N GLY A 99 3.27 -30.13 -0.71
CA GLY A 99 3.69 -29.79 0.65
C GLY A 99 4.68 -28.62 0.76
N CYS A 100 5.10 -28.03 -0.36
CA CYS A 100 5.93 -26.82 -0.36
C CYS A 100 5.69 -25.95 -1.59
N GLN A 101 6.04 -24.66 -1.48
CA GLN A 101 5.79 -23.65 -2.50
C GLN A 101 4.30 -23.63 -2.89
N GLY A 102 3.95 -23.39 -4.15
CA GLY A 102 2.57 -23.20 -4.57
C GLY A 102 2.15 -21.74 -4.48
N ASN A 103 0.85 -21.51 -4.48
CA ASN A 103 0.28 -20.18 -4.55
C ASN A 103 -0.93 -20.03 -3.62
N LYS A 104 -1.64 -18.89 -3.71
CA LYS A 104 -2.71 -18.56 -2.77
C LYS A 104 -4.05 -19.25 -3.11
N ASN A 105 -4.18 -19.91 -4.26
CA ASN A 105 -5.37 -20.68 -4.61
C ASN A 105 -5.36 -22.07 -3.95
N GLN A 106 -5.17 -22.10 -2.63
CA GLN A 106 -5.02 -23.33 -1.86
C GLN A 106 -5.64 -23.15 -0.47
N PHE A 107 -6.58 -24.03 -0.13
CA PHE A 107 -7.37 -23.98 1.09
C PHE A 107 -7.42 -25.35 1.77
N ASP A 108 -7.56 -25.34 3.10
CA ASP A 108 -7.63 -26.58 3.89
C ASP A 108 -9.00 -27.27 3.82
N SER A 109 -10.05 -26.52 3.50
CA SER A 109 -11.42 -27.04 3.42
C SER A 109 -12.21 -26.45 2.25
N GLN A 110 -13.27 -27.16 1.85
CA GLN A 110 -14.19 -26.70 0.82
C GLN A 110 -14.90 -25.42 1.25
N GLU A 111 -15.26 -25.31 2.53
CA GLU A 111 -15.94 -24.15 3.09
C GLU A 111 -15.03 -22.92 3.09
N ALA A 112 -13.74 -23.08 3.40
CA ALA A 112 -12.76 -21.99 3.34
C ALA A 112 -12.63 -21.49 1.89
N CYS A 113 -12.44 -22.39 0.94
CA CYS A 113 -12.39 -22.04 -0.48
C CYS A 113 -13.66 -21.31 -0.95
N ARG A 114 -14.86 -21.84 -0.61
CA ARG A 114 -16.13 -21.21 -0.98
C ARG A 114 -16.28 -19.82 -0.38
N LYS A 115 -16.00 -19.66 0.91
CA LYS A 115 -16.11 -18.36 1.59
C LYS A 115 -15.12 -17.34 1.03
N SER A 116 -13.95 -17.78 0.60
CA SER A 116 -12.92 -16.90 0.04
C SER A 116 -13.19 -16.52 -1.42
N CYS A 117 -13.62 -17.48 -2.25
CA CYS A 117 -13.61 -17.34 -3.71
C CYS A 117 -14.97 -17.37 -4.38
N VAL A 118 -15.94 -18.09 -3.81
CA VAL A 118 -17.28 -18.17 -4.38
C VAL A 118 -18.06 -16.94 -3.92
N LYS A 119 -18.13 -15.95 -4.80
CA LYS A 119 -19.09 -14.85 -4.66
C LYS A 119 -20.50 -15.45 -4.84
N MET A 120 -21.30 -15.40 -3.78
CA MET A 120 -22.72 -15.75 -3.82
C MET A 120 -23.49 -14.75 -4.68
#